data_AF-A0A1N7Q120-F1
#
_entry.id   AF-A0A1N7Q120-F1
#
_cell.length_a   1.000
_cell.length_b   1.000
_cell.length_c   1.000
_cell.angle_alpha   90.00
_cell.angle_beta   90.00
_cell.angle_gamma   90.00
#
_symmetry.space_group_name_H-M   'P 1'
#
loop_
_entity.id
_entity.type
_entity.pdbx_description
1 polymer ?
#
loop_
_entity_poly.entity_id
_entity_poly.type
_entity_poly.pdbx_seq_one_letter_code
_entity_poly.pdbx_strand_id
1 'polypeptide(L)' 'MMGSRQEAQGALFYEFCIEAHVPPDHMLRSVDRFVDLTGIRQHLAPFYSSTGRPSVDPELMKQ' A
#
# COMPACT_ATOMS: atom_id res chain seq x y z
N MET A 1 26.07 27.92 7.22
CA MET A 1 24.81 28.43 6.64
C MET A 1 24.14 27.23 5.97
N MET A 2 22.91 26.90 6.34
CA MET A 2 22.28 25.59 6.07
C MET A 2 22.27 25.24 4.57
N GLY A 3 22.78 24.05 4.25
CA GLY A 3 22.80 23.47 2.91
C GLY A 3 21.39 23.20 2.40
N SER A 4 21.23 23.40 1.10
CA SER A 4 20.01 23.20 0.34
C SER A 4 19.29 21.90 0.69
N ARG A 5 18.04 22.07 1.16
CA ARG A 5 16.85 21.20 1.13
C ARG A 5 17.12 19.70 0.92
N GLN A 6 16.94 18.92 1.99
CA GLN A 6 16.77 17.47 1.98
C GLN A 6 15.92 17.04 0.78
N GLU A 7 16.55 16.43 -0.22
CA GLU A 7 15.82 15.61 -1.18
C GLU A 7 15.30 14.39 -0.42
N ALA A 8 14.03 14.03 -0.64
CA ALA A 8 13.44 12.86 -0.02
C ALA A 8 14.29 11.64 -0.40
N GLN A 9 14.97 11.06 0.60
CA GLN A 9 15.84 9.89 0.43
C GLN A 9 15.00 8.60 0.27
N GLY A 10 13.93 8.66 -0.52
CA GLY A 10 12.98 7.57 -0.77
C GLY A 10 13.57 6.36 -1.50
N ALA A 11 14.84 6.44 -1.92
CA ALA A 11 15.60 5.30 -2.43
C ALA A 11 16.36 4.55 -1.33
N LEU A 12 16.59 5.19 -0.16
CA LEU A 12 17.25 4.57 1.00
C LEU A 12 16.27 3.77 1.87
N PHE A 13 14.98 4.05 1.72
CA PHE A 13 13.87 3.31 2.32
C PHE A 13 13.01 2.81 1.15
N TYR A 14 12.39 1.63 1.22
CA TYR A 14 11.41 1.25 0.19
C TYR A 14 10.18 2.15 0.33
N GLU A 15 10.22 3.34 -0.26
CA GLU A 15 9.12 4.31 -0.22
C GLU A 15 8.06 3.91 -1.25
N PHE A 16 6.86 3.59 -0.78
CA PHE A 16 5.70 3.30 -1.61
C PHE A 16 4.53 4.15 -1.15
N CYS A 17 4.02 5.01 -2.04
CA CYS A 17 2.83 5.79 -1.79
C CYS A 17 1.70 5.30 -2.69
N ILE A 18 0.70 4.66 -2.09
CA ILE A 18 -0.45 4.12 -2.84
C ILE A 18 -1.26 5.22 -3.53
N GLU A 19 -1.37 6.39 -2.92
CA GLU A 19 -2.12 7.52 -3.47
C GLU A 19 -1.42 8.12 -4.70
N ALA A 20 -0.08 8.03 -4.78
CA ALA A 20 0.67 8.44 -5.96
C ALA A 20 0.48 7.50 -7.16
N HIS A 21 0.30 6.19 -6.90
CA HIS A 21 0.20 5.17 -7.95
C HIS A 21 -1.26 4.85 -8.33
N VAL A 22 -2.19 5.01 -7.40
CA VAL A 22 -3.62 4.74 -7.59
C VAL A 22 -4.39 6.00 -7.20
N PRO A 23 -4.41 7.04 -8.05
CA PRO A 23 -5.12 8.28 -7.74
C PRO A 23 -6.65 8.07 -7.65
N PRO A 24 -7.42 9.05 -7.14
CA PRO A 24 -8.86 8.91 -6.93
C PRO A 24 -9.67 8.52 -8.18
N ASP A 25 -9.27 8.98 -9.35
CA ASP A 25 -9.93 8.70 -10.64
C ASP A 25 -9.41 7.42 -11.33
N HIS A 26 -8.61 6.61 -10.62
CA HIS A 26 -8.04 5.39 -11.17
C HIS A 26 -9.11 4.28 -11.29
N MET A 27 -9.13 3.57 -12.43
CA MET A 27 -10.11 2.52 -12.74
C MET A 27 -10.20 1.45 -11.63
N LEU A 28 -9.08 1.07 -11.02
CA LEU A 28 -9.06 0.09 -9.93
C LEU A 28 -9.88 0.52 -8.70
N ARG A 29 -9.92 1.82 -8.36
CA ARG A 29 -10.79 2.32 -7.26
C ARG A 29 -12.26 2.24 -7.64
N SER A 30 -12.57 2.41 -8.93
CA SER A 30 -13.93 2.21 -9.40
C SER A 30 -14.35 0.76 -9.34
N VAL A 31 -13.45 -0.19 -9.65
CA VAL A 31 -13.69 -1.63 -9.55
C VAL A 31 -13.87 -2.07 -8.09
N ASP A 32 -13.02 -1.58 -7.19
CA ASP A 32 -13.05 -1.89 -5.74
C ASP A 32 -14.45 -1.68 -5.12
N ARG A 33 -15.18 -0.62 -5.54
CA ARG A 33 -16.56 -0.36 -5.08
C ARG A 33 -17.56 -1.47 -5.37
N PHE A 34 -17.29 -2.33 -6.34
CA PHE A 34 -18.20 -3.38 -6.78
C PHE A 34 -17.71 -4.79 -6.46
N VAL A 35 -16.51 -4.93 -5.88
CA VAL A 35 -15.91 -6.22 -5.58
C VAL A 35 -15.74 -6.37 -4.07
N ASP A 36 -16.62 -7.16 -3.44
CA ASP A 36 -16.47 -7.54 -2.04
C ASP A 36 -15.48 -8.72 -1.90
N LEU A 37 -14.28 -8.44 -1.38
CA LEU A 37 -13.25 -9.45 -1.12
C LEU A 37 -13.20 -9.90 0.34
N THR A 38 -14.12 -9.44 1.19
CA THR A 38 -14.07 -9.66 2.65
C THR A 38 -14.00 -11.15 3.00
N GLY A 39 -14.84 -11.99 2.38
CA GLY A 39 -14.83 -13.44 2.62
C GLY A 39 -13.55 -14.12 2.15
N ILE A 40 -12.98 -13.68 1.03
CA ILE A 40 -11.72 -14.22 0.49
C ILE A 40 -10.56 -13.85 1.43
N ARG A 41 -10.49 -12.60 1.90
CA ARG A 41 -9.47 -12.14 2.84
C ARG A 41 -9.50 -12.94 4.15
N GLN A 42 -10.69 -13.17 4.70
CA GLN A 42 -10.85 -14.01 5.89
C GLN A 42 -10.33 -15.43 5.69
N HIS A 43 -10.59 -16.02 4.52
CA HIS A 43 -10.10 -17.36 4.19
C HIS A 43 -8.57 -17.39 4.02
N LEU A 44 -7.98 -16.31 3.50
CA LEU A 44 -6.54 -16.23 3.24
C LEU A 44 -5.72 -15.80 4.46
N ALA A 45 -6.35 -15.23 5.49
CA ALA A 45 -5.67 -14.70 6.67
C ALA A 45 -4.70 -15.68 7.36
N PRO A 46 -5.01 -16.98 7.53
CA PRO A 46 -4.07 -17.94 8.13
C PRO A 46 -2.81 -18.20 7.31
N PHE A 47 -2.80 -17.84 6.02
CA PHE A 47 -1.68 -18.06 5.11
C PHE A 47 -0.72 -16.86 5.03
N TYR A 48 -1.03 -15.75 5.70
CA TYR A 48 -0.12 -14.60 5.78
C TYR A 48 1.09 -14.90 6.67
N SER A 49 2.25 -14.34 6.30
CA SER A 49 3.47 -14.46 7.09
C SER A 49 3.33 -13.70 8.42
N SER A 50 3.65 -14.37 9.53
CA SER A 50 3.59 -13.80 10.88
C SER A 50 4.80 -12.93 11.26
N THR A 51 5.89 -12.94 10.48
CA THR A 51 7.17 -12.28 10.81
C THR A 51 7.65 -11.25 9.77
N GLY A 52 6.92 -11.06 8.66
CA GLY A 52 7.33 -10.17 7.55
C GLY A 52 8.54 -10.71 6.76
N ARG A 53 8.91 -10.25 5.55
CA ARG A 53 8.47 -9.11 4.72
C ARG A 53 7.01 -9.19 4.28
N PRO A 54 6.29 -8.06 4.23
CA PRO A 54 4.86 -8.09 4.16
C PRO A 54 4.42 -8.40 2.73
N SER A 55 3.87 -9.59 2.56
CA SER A 55 2.65 -9.80 1.80
C SER A 55 1.53 -8.95 2.45
N VAL A 56 1.65 -7.62 2.34
CA VAL A 56 0.78 -6.63 2.99
C VAL A 56 -0.66 -6.93 2.59
N ASP A 57 -1.60 -6.93 3.54
CA ASP A 57 -3.01 -6.76 3.19
C ASP A 57 -3.17 -5.35 2.61
N PRO A 58 -3.55 -5.17 1.32
CA PRO A 58 -3.42 -3.91 0.60
C PRO A 58 -4.04 -2.68 1.28
N GLU A 59 -5.01 -2.88 2.17
CA GLU A 59 -5.67 -1.79 2.92
C GLU A 59 -4.80 -1.20 4.05
N LEU A 60 -3.76 -1.92 4.51
CA LEU A 60 -2.87 -1.49 5.58
C LEU A 60 -1.67 -0.66 5.10
N MET A 61 -1.55 -0.41 3.79
CA MET A 61 -0.53 0.52 3.24
C MET A 61 -0.94 2.00 3.35
N LYS A 62 -2.05 2.32 4.04
CA LYS A 62 -2.46 3.68 4.35
C LYS A 62 -2.06 4.09 5.77
N GLN A 63 -0.78 4.44 5.97
CA GLN A 63 -0.36 5.37 7.04
C GLN A 63 0.74 6.28 6.50
#